data_AF-A0A6V7W9G7-F1
#
_entry.id   AF-A0A6V7W9G7-F1
#
_cell.length_a   1.000
_cell.length_b   1.000
_cell.length_c   1.000
_cell.angle_alpha   90.00
_cell.angle_beta   90.00
_cell.angle_gamma   90.00
#
_symmetry.space_group_name_H-M   'P 1'
#
loop_
_entity.id
_entity.type
_entity.pdbx_description
1 polymer ?
#
loop_
_entity_poly.entity_id
_entity_poly.type
_entity_poly.pdbx_seq_one_letter_code
_entity_poly.pdbx_strand_id
1 'polypeptide(L)'
;MTVDGVASLMPNLEVFPMSKPEGIKRKERLHDCVGEHNVRMISKYYTRISFQQMAKLLEFNIEQMETFVCKLIVEGVIPDAKIHRPSQIIYLSPKLSTVEILDQWGSNIHKLTSTINKVAHLIVKEEMVHGMEISQKA
;
A
#
# COMPACT_ATOMS: atom_id res chain seq x y z
N MET A 1 -21.07 -25.96 2.59
CA MET A 1 -21.86 -25.08 3.48
C MET A 1 -21.87 -23.69 2.87
N THR A 2 -23.07 -23.21 2.65
CA THR A 2 -23.51 -22.13 1.75
C THR A 2 -22.93 -20.76 2.09
N VAL A 3 -22.15 -20.19 1.17
CA VAL A 3 -21.76 -18.77 1.19
C VAL A 3 -22.87 -17.91 0.58
N ASP A 4 -24.09 -18.04 1.09
CA ASP A 4 -25.24 -17.18 0.74
C ASP A 4 -25.34 -15.96 1.69
N GLY A 5 -24.30 -15.68 2.48
CA GLY A 5 -24.31 -14.60 3.48
C GLY A 5 -24.11 -13.20 2.89
N VAL A 6 -23.38 -13.06 1.78
CA VAL A 6 -23.02 -11.73 1.23
C VAL A 6 -24.15 -11.12 0.41
N ALA A 7 -25.01 -11.95 -0.19
CA ALA A 7 -26.18 -11.48 -0.94
C ALA A 7 -27.21 -10.75 -0.05
N SER A 8 -27.20 -10.99 1.26
CA SER A 8 -28.10 -10.39 2.24
C SER A 8 -27.62 -9.03 2.78
N LEU A 9 -26.35 -8.64 2.60
CA LEU A 9 -25.81 -7.46 3.28
C LEU A 9 -25.99 -6.15 2.49
N MET A 10 -26.42 -6.23 1.23
CA MET A 10 -26.80 -5.07 0.45
C MET A 10 -28.32 -4.96 0.51
N PRO A 11 -28.91 -4.21 1.46
CA PRO A 11 -30.34 -3.93 1.42
C PRO A 11 -30.66 -3.33 0.04
N ASN A 12 -31.83 -3.65 -0.51
CA ASN A 12 -32.31 -3.10 -1.78
C ASN A 12 -32.18 -1.56 -1.77
N LEU A 13 -31.04 -1.08 -2.23
CA LEU A 13 -30.71 0.33 -2.24
C LEU A 13 -31.28 0.86 -3.56
N GLU A 14 -32.06 1.93 -3.52
CA GLU A 14 -32.69 2.53 -4.72
C GLU A 14 -31.68 2.81 -5.84
N VAL A 15 -30.40 2.97 -5.49
CA VAL A 15 -29.25 3.21 -6.37
C VAL A 15 -28.81 1.95 -7.14
N PHE A 16 -29.04 0.74 -6.60
CA PHE A 16 -28.68 -0.54 -7.21
C PHE A 16 -29.90 -1.45 -7.37
N PRO A 17 -30.89 -1.08 -8.22
CA PRO A 17 -32.03 -1.93 -8.47
C PRO A 17 -31.58 -3.19 -9.23
N MET A 18 -31.49 -4.33 -8.53
CA MET A 18 -31.07 -5.61 -9.11
C MET A 18 -32.03 -6.12 -10.19
N SER A 19 -33.24 -5.55 -10.27
CA SER A 19 -34.24 -5.84 -11.31
C SER A 19 -33.93 -5.20 -12.67
N LYS A 20 -33.08 -4.16 -12.73
CA LYS A 20 -32.75 -3.45 -13.98
C LYS A 20 -31.32 -3.78 -14.41
N PRO A 21 -31.04 -3.94 -15.72
CA PRO A 21 -29.69 -4.27 -16.21
C PRO A 21 -28.65 -3.21 -15.82
N GLU A 22 -29.07 -1.96 -15.67
CA GLU A 22 -28.21 -0.85 -15.29
C GLU A 22 -27.78 -0.91 -13.80
N GLY A 23 -28.63 -1.45 -12.92
CA GLY A 23 -28.31 -1.63 -11.50
C GLY A 23 -27.27 -2.73 -11.28
N ILE A 24 -27.38 -3.82 -12.05
CA ILE A 24 -26.39 -4.91 -12.07
C ILE A 24 -25.02 -4.37 -12.50
N LYS A 25 -24.96 -3.60 -13.61
CA LYS A 25 -23.73 -2.98 -14.09
C LYS A 25 -23.08 -2.05 -13.07
N ARG A 26 -23.88 -1.26 -12.33
CA ARG A 26 -23.37 -0.37 -11.26
C ARG A 26 -22.80 -1.16 -10.09
N LYS A 27 -23.44 -2.26 -9.69
CA LYS A 27 -22.96 -3.14 -8.62
C LYS A 27 -21.63 -3.80 -9.01
N GLU A 28 -21.53 -4.33 -10.22
CA GLU A 28 -20.30 -4.91 -10.76
C GLU A 28 -19.16 -3.88 -10.77
N ARG A 29 -19.44 -2.67 -11.27
CA ARG A 29 -18.45 -1.59 -11.27
C ARG A 29 -18.02 -1.20 -9.85
N LEU A 30 -18.94 -1.14 -8.88
CA LEU A 30 -18.59 -0.86 -7.49
C LEU A 30 -17.65 -1.93 -6.93
N HIS A 31 -17.99 -3.20 -7.17
CA HIS A 31 -17.18 -4.33 -6.75
C HIS A 31 -15.76 -4.28 -7.34
N ASP A 32 -15.64 -3.99 -8.64
CA ASP A 32 -14.35 -3.83 -9.32
C ASP A 32 -13.53 -2.66 -8.76
N CYS A 33 -14.15 -1.49 -8.55
CA CYS A 33 -13.46 -0.32 -8.00
C CYS A 33 -12.96 -0.55 -6.56
N VAL A 34 -13.76 -1.25 -5.74
CA VAL A 34 -13.35 -1.61 -4.37
C VAL A 34 -12.21 -2.61 -4.40
N GLY A 35 -12.30 -3.63 -5.26
CA GLY A 35 -11.23 -4.60 -5.46
C GLY A 35 -9.93 -3.91 -5.88
N GLU A 36 -9.99 -3.03 -6.89
CA GLU A 36 -8.84 -2.28 -7.38
C GLU A 36 -8.20 -1.43 -6.27
N HIS A 37 -9.02 -0.68 -5.53
CA HIS A 37 -8.55 0.16 -4.44
C HIS A 37 -7.84 -0.67 -3.35
N ASN A 38 -8.42 -1.79 -2.95
CA ASN A 38 -7.84 -2.67 -1.93
C ASN A 38 -6.50 -3.23 -2.38
N VAL A 39 -6.42 -3.71 -3.62
CA VAL A 39 -5.17 -4.21 -4.21
C VAL A 39 -4.11 -3.10 -4.29
N ARG A 40 -4.51 -1.87 -4.67
CA ARG A 40 -3.62 -0.69 -4.68
C ARG A 40 -3.09 -0.35 -3.28
N MET A 41 -3.92 -0.42 -2.25
CA MET A 41 -3.48 -0.21 -0.87
C MET A 41 -2.50 -1.30 -0.41
N ILE A 42 -2.80 -2.57 -0.72
CA ILE A 42 -1.90 -3.69 -0.43
C ILE A 42 -0.52 -3.47 -1.08
N SER A 43 -0.48 -3.01 -2.32
CA SER A 43 0.78 -2.72 -3.01
C SER A 43 1.65 -1.66 -2.34
N LYS A 44 1.06 -0.71 -1.59
CA LYS A 44 1.82 0.35 -0.91
C LYS A 44 2.47 -0.14 0.38
N TYR A 45 1.82 -1.05 1.09
CA TYR A 45 2.23 -1.46 2.43
C TYR A 45 2.94 -2.81 2.48
N TYR A 46 2.67 -3.69 1.53
CA TYR A 46 3.29 -5.01 1.48
C TYR A 46 4.35 -5.07 0.38
N THR A 47 5.50 -5.65 0.73
CA THR A 47 6.55 -5.97 -0.25
C THR A 47 6.27 -7.29 -0.96
N ARG A 48 5.70 -8.25 -0.22
CA ARG A 48 5.38 -9.60 -0.68
C ARG A 48 4.12 -10.09 0.03
N ILE A 49 3.22 -10.74 -0.71
CA ILE A 49 2.02 -11.39 -0.15
C ILE A 49 1.75 -12.72 -0.88
N SER A 50 1.15 -13.70 -0.20
CA SER A 50 0.68 -14.93 -0.83
C SER A 50 -0.72 -14.75 -1.42
N PHE A 51 -1.05 -15.51 -2.47
CA PHE A 51 -2.41 -15.47 -3.03
C PHE A 51 -3.47 -15.88 -2.01
N GLN A 52 -3.20 -16.85 -1.14
CA GLN A 52 -4.13 -17.28 -0.10
C GLN A 52 -4.47 -16.15 0.88
N GLN A 53 -3.46 -15.41 1.34
CA GLN A 53 -3.67 -14.31 2.28
C GLN A 53 -4.39 -13.15 1.60
N MET A 54 -4.05 -12.85 0.34
CA MET A 54 -4.70 -11.79 -0.42
C MET A 54 -6.16 -12.12 -0.74
N ALA A 55 -6.44 -13.35 -1.14
CA ALA A 55 -7.78 -13.87 -1.37
C ALA A 55 -8.64 -13.81 -0.10
N LYS A 56 -8.06 -14.15 1.06
CA LYS A 56 -8.73 -14.00 2.36
C LYS A 56 -9.09 -12.56 2.71
N LEU A 57 -8.22 -11.60 2.37
CA LEU A 57 -8.46 -10.18 2.67
C LEU A 57 -9.55 -9.55 1.80
N LEU A 58 -9.69 -10.00 0.55
CA LEU A 58 -10.66 -9.46 -0.40
C LEU A 58 -11.86 -10.38 -0.63
N GLU A 59 -11.93 -11.51 0.06
CA GLU A 59 -12.99 -12.53 -0.05
C GLU A 59 -13.18 -13.09 -1.47
N PHE A 60 -12.09 -13.18 -2.24
CA PHE A 60 -12.09 -13.82 -3.56
C PHE A 60 -11.69 -15.29 -3.47
N ASN A 61 -12.05 -16.07 -4.50
CA ASN A 61 -11.38 -17.35 -4.74
C ASN A 61 -9.94 -17.12 -5.22
N ILE A 62 -9.04 -18.08 -4.97
CA ILE A 62 -7.62 -18.01 -5.34
C ILE A 62 -7.45 -17.82 -6.85
N GLU A 63 -8.20 -18.59 -7.66
CA GLU A 63 -8.15 -18.51 -9.13
C GLU A 63 -8.66 -17.16 -9.65
N GLN A 64 -9.75 -16.66 -9.08
CA GLN A 64 -10.31 -15.35 -9.44
C GLN A 64 -9.37 -14.21 -9.06
N MET A 65 -8.74 -14.30 -7.88
CA MET A 65 -7.76 -13.33 -7.42
C MET A 65 -6.56 -13.27 -8.38
N GLU A 66 -6.10 -14.41 -8.89
CA GLU A 66 -5.00 -14.45 -9.84
C GLU A 66 -5.32 -13.74 -11.15
N THR A 67 -6.50 -14.01 -11.74
CA THR A 67 -6.96 -13.30 -12.94
C THR A 67 -7.11 -11.80 -12.67
N PHE A 68 -7.64 -11.44 -11.50
CA PHE A 68 -7.85 -10.04 -11.12
C PHE A 68 -6.51 -9.29 -10.96
N VAL A 69 -5.52 -9.87 -10.27
CA VAL A 69 -4.18 -9.26 -10.16
C VAL A 69 -3.51 -9.18 -11.52
N CYS A 70 -3.61 -10.22 -12.36
CA CYS A 70 -3.06 -10.17 -13.71
C CYS A 70 -3.66 -9.01 -14.52
N LYS A 71 -4.99 -8.81 -14.46
CA LYS A 71 -5.66 -7.68 -15.11
C LYS A 71 -5.11 -6.34 -14.60
N LEU A 72 -4.99 -6.17 -13.28
CA LEU A 72 -4.48 -4.93 -12.67
C LEU A 72 -3.02 -4.62 -13.00
N ILE A 73 -2.18 -5.64 -13.19
CA ILE A 73 -0.80 -5.47 -13.66
C ILE A 73 -0.79 -5.00 -15.12
N VAL A 74 -1.59 -5.61 -15.98
CA VAL A 74 -1.68 -5.25 -17.41
C VAL A 74 -2.28 -3.86 -17.61
N GLU A 75 -3.27 -3.48 -16.80
CA GLU A 75 -3.87 -2.13 -16.81
C GLU A 75 -2.94 -1.06 -16.22
N GLY A 76 -1.82 -1.45 -15.58
CA GLY A 76 -0.84 -0.52 -15.01
C GLY A 76 -1.25 0.08 -13.66
N VAL A 77 -2.26 -0.48 -12.99
CA VAL A 77 -2.66 -0.04 -11.64
C VAL A 77 -1.59 -0.40 -10.60
N ILE A 78 -0.94 -1.56 -10.77
CA ILE A 78 0.25 -1.95 -10.01
C ILE A 78 1.36 -2.33 -11.01
N PRO A 79 2.14 -1.36 -11.50
CA PRO A 79 3.10 -1.59 -12.57
C PRO A 79 4.32 -2.41 -12.12
N ASP A 80 4.71 -2.30 -10.84
CA ASP A 80 5.93 -2.92 -10.32
C ASP A 80 5.72 -4.36 -9.81
N ALA A 81 4.47 -4.83 -9.79
CA ALA A 81 4.15 -6.14 -9.26
C ALA A 81 4.58 -7.28 -10.20
N LYS A 82 5.10 -8.36 -9.60
CA LYS A 82 5.53 -9.57 -10.28
C LYS A 82 4.95 -10.80 -9.60
N ILE A 83 4.32 -11.67 -10.38
CA ILE A 83 3.70 -12.90 -9.89
C ILE A 83 4.67 -14.07 -10.03
N HIS A 84 4.86 -14.82 -8.94
CA HIS A 84 5.52 -16.10 -8.93
C HIS A 84 4.48 -17.22 -8.75
N ARG A 85 3.99 -17.75 -9.88
CA ARG A 85 2.86 -18.71 -9.88
C ARG A 85 3.11 -20.04 -9.15
N PRO A 86 4.24 -20.77 -9.34
CA PRO A 86 4.44 -22.07 -8.67
C PRO A 86 4.40 -21.98 -7.14
N SER A 87 5.07 -20.96 -6.58
CA SER A 87 5.08 -20.69 -5.15
C SER A 87 3.87 -19.87 -4.65
N GLN A 88 2.94 -19.49 -5.53
CA GLN A 88 1.75 -18.69 -5.21
C GLN A 88 2.04 -17.39 -4.45
N ILE A 89 3.08 -16.67 -4.85
CA ILE A 89 3.56 -15.46 -4.19
C ILE A 89 3.55 -14.29 -5.16
N ILE A 90 3.12 -13.13 -4.67
CA ILE A 90 3.12 -11.86 -5.38
C ILE A 90 4.19 -10.97 -4.76
N TYR A 91 5.12 -10.51 -5.58
CA TYR A 91 6.05 -9.44 -5.22
C TYR A 91 5.42 -8.13 -5.67
N LEU A 92 5.15 -7.22 -4.74
CA LEU A 92 4.45 -5.96 -5.01
C LEU A 92 5.41 -4.77 -5.11
N SER A 93 6.57 -4.88 -4.48
CA SER A 93 7.64 -3.90 -4.60
C SER A 93 8.62 -4.29 -5.71
N PRO A 94 9.18 -3.31 -6.44
CA PRO A 94 10.22 -3.56 -7.40
C PRO A 94 11.46 -4.11 -6.68
N LYS A 95 12.18 -5.03 -7.35
CA LYS A 95 13.50 -5.43 -6.89
C LYS A 95 14.47 -4.29 -7.16
N LEU A 96 14.87 -3.60 -6.10
CA LEU A 96 15.90 -2.57 -6.17
C LEU A 96 17.26 -3.21 -6.46
N SER A 97 18.05 -2.57 -7.31
CA SER A 97 19.45 -2.91 -7.53
C SER A 97 20.29 -2.55 -6.30
N THR A 98 21.43 -3.22 -6.13
CA THR A 98 22.36 -2.94 -5.04
C THR A 98 22.84 -1.48 -5.05
N VAL A 99 22.98 -0.88 -6.24
CA VAL A 99 23.37 0.52 -6.42
C VAL A 99 22.28 1.45 -5.89
N GLU A 100 21.01 1.21 -6.25
CA GLU A 100 19.88 2.02 -5.76
C GLU A 100 19.71 1.93 -4.24
N ILE A 101 19.91 0.74 -3.67
CA ILE A 101 19.86 0.55 -2.20
C ILE A 101 20.96 1.38 -1.53
N LEU A 102 22.17 1.37 -2.10
CA LEU A 102 23.29 2.13 -1.56
C LEU A 102 23.07 3.64 -1.68
N ASP A 103 22.52 4.11 -2.80
CA ASP A 103 22.17 5.52 -3.01
C ASP A 103 21.09 5.98 -2.02
N GLN A 104 20.05 5.19 -1.83
CA GLN A 104 19.01 5.45 -0.82
C GLN A 104 19.61 5.51 0.59
N TRP A 105 20.53 4.61 0.92
CA TRP A 105 21.24 4.62 2.19
C TRP A 105 22.08 5.89 2.37
N GLY A 106 22.88 6.28 1.35
CA GLY A 106 23.67 7.50 1.37
C GLY A 106 22.81 8.76 1.54
N SER A 107 21.67 8.83 0.84
CA SER A 107 20.68 9.90 0.98
C SER A 107 20.13 9.99 2.40
N ASN A 108 19.85 8.85 3.04
CA ASN A 108 19.36 8.81 4.41
C ASN A 108 20.41 9.30 5.43
N ILE A 109 21.68 8.94 5.24
CA ILE A 109 22.79 9.47 6.06
C ILE A 109 22.90 10.99 5.91
N HIS A 110 22.80 11.50 4.68
CA HIS A 110 22.84 12.95 4.45
C HIS A 110 21.68 13.68 5.16
N LYS A 111 20.45 13.13 5.08
CA LYS A 111 19.27 13.67 5.79
C LYS A 111 19.46 13.65 7.31
N LEU A 112 20.04 12.57 7.84
CA LEU A 112 20.34 12.45 9.27
C LEU A 112 21.32 13.54 9.71
N THR A 113 22.46 13.67 9.03
CA THR A 113 23.47 14.69 9.35
C THR A 113 22.92 16.11 9.22
N SER A 114 22.13 16.39 8.17
CA SER A 114 21.46 17.69 8.02
C SER A 114 20.52 17.99 9.19
N THR A 115 19.77 16.98 9.65
CA THR A 115 18.85 17.13 10.78
C THR A 115 19.61 17.36 12.09
N ILE A 116 20.69 16.60 12.32
CA ILE A 116 21.56 16.77 13.51
C ILE A 116 22.16 18.17 13.53
N ASN A 117 22.68 18.66 12.40
CA ASN A 117 23.25 20.01 12.32
C ASN A 117 22.20 21.08 12.62
N LYS A 118 20.98 20.94 12.09
CA LYS A 118 19.87 21.85 12.39
C LYS A 118 19.55 21.85 13.88
N VAL A 119 19.45 20.68 14.50
CA VAL A 119 19.19 20.56 15.95
C VAL A 119 20.32 21.20 16.77
N ALA A 120 21.59 20.96 16.41
CA ALA A 120 22.73 21.56 17.09
C ALA A 120 22.69 23.10 17.00
N HIS A 121 22.41 23.65 15.81
CA HIS A 121 22.24 25.11 15.65
C HIS A 121 21.07 25.66 16.45
N LEU A 122 19.96 24.92 16.54
CA LEU A 122 18.81 25.32 17.37
C LEU A 122 19.15 25.30 18.86
N ILE A 123 19.90 24.31 19.34
CA ILE A 123 20.35 24.25 20.74
C ILE A 123 21.20 25.47 21.08
N VAL A 124 22.22 25.78 20.27
CA VAL A 124 23.08 26.95 20.51
C VAL A 124 22.28 28.24 20.49
N LYS A 125 21.31 28.36 19.58
CA LYS A 125 20.40 29.52 19.53
C LYS A 125 19.57 29.63 20.82
N GLU A 126 19.01 28.52 21.29
CA GLU A 126 18.22 28.49 22.52
C GLU A 126 19.06 28.81 23.77
N GLU A 127 20.29 28.30 23.85
CA GLU A 127 21.25 28.63 24.92
C GLU A 127 21.56 30.14 24.96
N MET A 128 21.78 30.76 23.79
CA MET A 128 22.01 32.20 23.68
C MET A 128 20.79 33.02 24.12
N VAL A 129 19.57 32.59 23.79
CA VAL A 129 18.33 33.29 24.15
C VAL A 129 18.02 33.16 25.64
N HIS A 130 18.27 31.99 26.23
CA HIS A 130 17.96 31.71 27.63
C HIS A 130 19.06 32.13 28.61
N GLY A 131 20.16 32.71 28.12
CA GLY A 131 21.25 33.22 28.95
C GLY A 131 21.92 32.14 29.81
N MET A 132 21.78 30.86 29.43
CA MET A 132 22.56 29.78 30.02
C MET A 132 23.95 29.86 29.41
N GLU A 133 24.73 30.86 29.82
CA GLU A 133 26.17 30.80 29.65
C GLU A 133 26.63 29.56 30.39
N ILE A 134 27.03 28.53 29.63
CA ILE A 134 27.86 27.47 30.17
C ILE A 134 29.10 28.20 30.66
N SER A 135 29.17 28.44 31.97
CA SER A 135 30.42 28.78 32.64
C SER A 135 31.35 27.62 32.31
N GLN A 136 32.13 27.79 31.23
CA GLN A 136 33.27 26.97 30.93
C GLN A 136 34.23 27.20 32.10
N LYS A 137 34.08 26.39 33.16
CA LYS A 137 35.10 26.25 34.18
C LYS A 137 36.31 25.64 33.49
N ALA A 138 37.37 26.44 33.49
CA ALA A 138 38.74 26.09 33.13
C ALA A 138 39.23 24.83 33.84
#